data_AF-A0A958XNY0-F1
#
_entry.id   AF-A0A958XNY0-F1
#
_cell.length_a   1.000
_cell.length_b   1.000
_cell.length_c   1.000
_cell.angle_alpha   90.00
_cell.angle_beta   90.00
_cell.angle_gamma   90.00
#
_symmetry.space_group_name_H-M   'P 1'
#
loop_
_entity.id
_entity.type
_entity.pdbx_description
1 polymer ?
#
loop_
_entity_poly.entity_id
_entity_poly.type
_entity_poly.pdbx_seq_one_letter_code
_entity_poly.pdbx_strand_id
1 'polypeptide(L)'
;MENNFLLTDDLLWDYADGFLDTSENARVEAYLKQHPEWQLRLQHILNEKQVLATLPMESPDPGFTDRVMAAWTAEQAKAKAAKGSSDWIIRLIVLAFGLFVLTPVVVMLVAAMQLTPSELPSVELPELPAVDWMAWVDSPVLLYGLLLLFVVSGLRLLDKVLQHQKMVHKLA
;
A
#
# COMPACT_ATOMS: atom_id res chain seq x y z
N MET A 1 15.94 21.76 -33.69
CA MET A 1 15.06 20.65 -33.26
C MET A 1 13.70 20.95 -33.86
N GLU A 2 13.41 20.37 -35.01
CA GLU A 2 12.10 20.48 -35.66
C GLU A 2 11.15 19.56 -34.90
N ASN A 3 10.50 20.10 -33.86
CA ASN A 3 9.32 19.46 -33.32
C ASN A 3 8.24 19.63 -34.39
N ASN A 4 8.00 18.58 -35.18
CA ASN A 4 6.83 18.47 -36.05
C ASN A 4 5.60 18.57 -35.15
N PHE A 5 5.11 19.79 -34.95
CA PHE A 5 3.87 20.04 -34.27
C PHE A 5 2.75 19.58 -35.20
N LEU A 6 2.14 18.47 -34.82
CA LEU A 6 0.97 17.93 -35.49
C LEU A 6 -0.22 18.32 -34.63
N LEU A 7 -1.09 19.15 -35.19
CA LEU A 7 -2.38 19.45 -34.59
C LEU A 7 -3.26 18.20 -34.71
N THR A 8 -3.65 17.64 -33.57
CA THR A 8 -4.62 16.55 -33.48
C THR A 8 -6.01 17.11 -33.22
N ASP A 9 -7.06 16.32 -33.52
CA ASP A 9 -8.45 16.74 -33.24
C ASP A 9 -8.66 16.94 -31.73
N ASP A 10 -8.08 16.07 -30.88
CA ASP A 10 -8.15 16.20 -29.41
C ASP A 10 -7.56 17.53 -28.92
N LEU A 11 -6.40 17.93 -29.44
CA LEU A 11 -5.76 19.21 -29.07
C LEU A 11 -6.60 20.41 -29.54
N LEU A 12 -7.32 20.27 -30.66
CA LEU A 12 -8.23 21.29 -31.15
C LEU A 12 -9.50 21.40 -30.29
N TRP A 13 -9.99 20.29 -29.74
CA TRP A 13 -11.06 20.27 -28.75
C TRP A 13 -10.64 20.94 -27.44
N ASP A 14 -9.46 20.59 -26.92
CA ASP A 14 -8.90 21.22 -25.73
C ASP A 14 -8.71 22.74 -25.93
N TYR A 15 -8.32 23.16 -27.15
CA TYR A 15 -8.25 24.58 -27.53
C TYR A 15 -9.64 25.24 -27.51
N ALA A 16 -10.66 24.59 -28.09
CA ALA A 16 -12.03 25.10 -28.15
C ALA A 16 -12.71 25.17 -26.77
N ASP A 17 -12.29 24.32 -25.83
CA ASP A 17 -12.76 24.30 -24.45
C ASP A 17 -11.94 25.20 -23.52
N GLY A 18 -10.75 25.64 -23.94
CA GLY A 18 -9.88 26.50 -23.14
C GLY A 18 -9.11 25.76 -22.06
N PHE A 19 -8.86 24.46 -22.24
CA PHE A 19 -8.07 23.62 -21.32
C PHE A 19 -6.56 23.67 -21.58
N LEU A 20 -6.14 24.28 -22.69
CA LEU A 20 -4.72 24.39 -23.04
C LEU A 20 -3.98 25.44 -22.21
N ASP A 21 -2.72 25.13 -21.90
CA ASP A 21 -1.80 26.08 -21.31
C ASP A 21 -1.46 27.22 -22.27
N THR A 22 -1.04 28.37 -21.73
CA THR A 22 -0.73 29.58 -22.52
C THR A 22 0.31 29.33 -23.62
N SER A 23 1.30 28.46 -23.36
CA SER A 23 2.33 28.10 -24.34
C SER A 23 1.82 27.21 -25.48
N GLU A 24 0.86 26.33 -25.20
CA GLU A 24 0.26 25.42 -26.18
C GLU A 24 -0.77 26.16 -27.03
N ASN A 25 -1.54 27.03 -26.39
CA ASN A 25 -2.49 27.93 -27.04
C ASN A 25 -1.80 28.78 -28.12
N ALA A 26 -0.65 29.40 -27.81
CA ALA A 26 0.13 30.16 -28.78
C ALA A 26 0.65 29.31 -29.96
N ARG A 27 0.99 28.03 -29.72
CA ARG A 27 1.44 27.09 -30.77
C ARG A 27 0.28 26.68 -31.68
N VAL A 28 -0.87 26.35 -31.11
CA VAL A 28 -2.11 26.04 -31.86
C VAL A 28 -2.52 27.25 -32.68
N GLU A 29 -2.50 28.45 -32.11
CA GLU A 29 -2.87 29.68 -32.84
C GLU A 29 -1.92 29.96 -34.02
N ALA A 30 -0.60 29.79 -33.82
CA ALA A 30 0.38 29.93 -34.89
C ALA A 30 0.15 28.90 -36.01
N TYR A 31 -0.20 27.66 -35.65
CA TYR A 31 -0.51 26.61 -36.61
C TYR A 31 -1.82 26.87 -37.38
N LEU A 32 -2.88 27.27 -36.69
CA LEU A 32 -4.16 27.62 -37.29
C LEU A 32 -4.02 28.78 -38.29
N LYS A 33 -3.14 29.75 -38.06
CA LYS A 33 -2.86 30.84 -39.01
C LYS A 33 -2.24 30.36 -40.32
N GLN A 34 -1.50 29.26 -40.29
CA GLN A 34 -0.81 28.69 -41.45
C GLN A 34 -1.67 27.67 -42.21
N HIS A 35 -2.67 27.09 -41.53
CA HIS A 35 -3.49 25.99 -42.03
C HIS A 35 -4.99 26.32 -41.99
N PRO A 36 -5.56 26.92 -43.06
CA PRO A 36 -6.97 27.31 -43.11
C PRO A 36 -7.94 26.12 -42.99
N GLU A 37 -7.54 24.92 -43.40
CA GLU A 37 -8.31 23.69 -43.26
C GLU A 37 -8.66 23.39 -41.78
N TRP A 38 -7.73 23.66 -40.86
CA TRP A 38 -7.93 23.43 -39.44
C TRP A 38 -8.76 24.54 -38.78
N GLN A 39 -8.76 25.76 -39.34
CA GLN A 39 -9.68 26.82 -38.91
C GLN A 39 -11.13 26.45 -39.23
N LEU A 40 -11.39 25.85 -40.40
CA LEU A 40 -12.72 25.36 -40.75
C LEU A 40 -13.16 24.24 -39.80
N ARG A 41 -12.24 23.33 -39.44
CA ARG A 41 -12.51 22.28 -38.44
C ARG A 41 -12.86 22.87 -37.07
N LEU A 42 -12.12 23.88 -36.62
CA LEU A 42 -12.40 24.59 -35.37
C LEU A 42 -13.79 25.25 -35.39
N GLN A 43 -14.17 25.89 -36.49
CA GLN A 43 -15.51 26.49 -36.61
C GLN A 43 -16.61 25.43 -36.52
N HIS A 44 -16.40 24.25 -37.10
CA HIS A 44 -17.34 23.13 -36.98
C HIS A 44 -17.53 22.70 -35.52
N ILE A 45 -16.42 22.53 -34.79
CA ILE A 45 -16.41 22.18 -33.36
C ILE A 45 -17.16 23.23 -32.53
N LEU A 46 -16.90 24.52 -32.77
CA LEU A 46 -17.58 25.61 -32.06
C LEU A 46 -19.08 25.64 -32.36
N ASN A 47 -19.48 25.37 -33.60
CA ASN A 47 -20.87 25.29 -33.98
C ASN A 47 -21.57 24.09 -33.32
N GLU A 48 -20.93 22.91 -33.29
CA GLU A 48 -21.46 21.74 -32.57
C GLU A 48 -21.64 22.03 -31.08
N LYS A 49 -20.64 22.63 -30.43
CA LYS A 49 -20.70 23.05 -29.03
C LYS A 49 -21.86 24.03 -28.79
N GLN A 50 -22.08 24.98 -29.71
CA GLN A 50 -23.20 25.91 -29.61
C GLN A 50 -24.55 25.20 -29.75
N VAL A 51 -24.68 24.24 -30.67
CA VAL A 51 -25.89 23.42 -30.83
C VAL A 51 -26.14 22.57 -29.59
N LEU A 52 -25.11 22.01 -28.97
CA LEU A 52 -25.24 21.26 -27.72
C LEU A 52 -25.64 22.17 -26.56
N ALA A 53 -25.14 23.41 -26.53
CA ALA A 53 -25.48 24.38 -25.50
C ALA A 53 -26.92 24.91 -25.59
N THR A 54 -27.56 24.81 -26.76
CA THR A 54 -28.98 25.18 -26.93
C THR A 54 -29.95 24.06 -26.59
N LEU A 55 -29.46 22.83 -26.34
CA LEU A 55 -30.30 21.74 -25.88
C LEU A 55 -30.94 22.11 -24.54
N PRO A 56 -32.23 21.78 -24.33
CA PRO A 56 -32.89 22.04 -23.06
C PRO A 56 -32.17 21.30 -21.95
N MET A 57 -31.75 22.03 -20.92
CA MET A 57 -31.16 21.41 -19.73
C MET A 57 -32.25 20.64 -18.99
N GLU A 58 -32.21 19.32 -19.08
CA GLU A 58 -33.06 18.45 -18.26
C GLU A 58 -32.59 18.56 -16.80
N SER A 59 -33.48 19.05 -15.92
CA SER A 59 -33.21 19.05 -14.50
C SER A 59 -33.32 17.61 -13.97
N PRO A 60 -32.35 17.13 -13.18
CA PRO A 60 -32.46 15.82 -12.58
C PRO A 60 -33.64 15.78 -11.59
N ASP A 61 -34.20 14.58 -11.37
CA ASP A 61 -35.25 14.37 -10.39
C ASP A 61 -34.82 14.83 -8.98
N PRO A 62 -35.77 15.30 -8.15
CA PRO A 62 -35.51 15.54 -6.74
C PRO A 62 -34.82 14.33 -6.07
N GLY A 63 -33.79 14.60 -5.28
CA GLY A 63 -33.01 13.57 -4.58
C GLY A 63 -32.02 12.79 -5.45
N PHE A 64 -31.82 13.15 -6.73
CA PHE A 64 -30.76 12.56 -7.56
C PHE A 64 -29.38 12.67 -6.91
N THR A 65 -29.01 13.88 -6.46
CA THR A 65 -27.74 14.14 -5.77
C THR A 65 -27.59 13.26 -4.54
N ASP A 66 -28.65 13.11 -3.74
CA ASP A 66 -28.61 12.26 -2.54
C ASP A 66 -28.37 10.80 -2.90
N ARG A 67 -29.01 10.29 -3.96
CA ARG A 67 -28.78 8.91 -4.45
C ARG A 67 -27.36 8.70 -4.95
N VAL A 68 -26.82 9.65 -5.72
CA VAL A 68 -25.43 9.58 -6.23
C VAL A 68 -24.43 9.64 -5.09
N MET A 69 -24.62 10.55 -4.14
CA MET A 69 -23.73 10.69 -2.97
C MET A 69 -23.83 9.47 -2.05
N ALA A 70 -25.02 8.92 -1.84
CA ALA A 70 -25.21 7.68 -1.10
C ALA A 70 -24.50 6.49 -1.78
N ALA A 71 -24.63 6.35 -3.10
CA ALA A 71 -23.94 5.30 -3.86
C ALA A 71 -22.42 5.45 -3.82
N TRP A 72 -21.93 6.67 -4.03
CA TRP A 72 -20.51 7.00 -3.98
C TRP A 72 -19.88 6.74 -2.60
N THR A 73 -20.56 7.17 -1.53
CA THR A 73 -20.10 6.92 -0.16
C THR A 73 -20.12 5.44 0.19
N ALA A 74 -21.14 4.70 -0.24
CA ALA A 74 -21.20 3.25 -0.06
C ALA A 74 -20.01 2.54 -0.74
N GLU A 75 -19.62 2.97 -1.95
CA GLU A 75 -18.48 2.40 -2.66
C GLU A 75 -17.15 2.72 -1.99
N GLN A 76 -16.94 3.98 -1.57
CA GLN A 76 -15.76 4.34 -0.80
C GLN A 76 -15.68 3.62 0.55
N ALA A 77 -16.82 3.41 1.22
CA ALA A 77 -16.88 2.69 2.48
C ALA A 77 -16.47 1.22 2.31
N LYS A 78 -16.93 0.55 1.24
CA LYS A 78 -16.49 -0.82 0.90
C LYS A 78 -14.98 -0.88 0.63
N ALA A 79 -14.44 0.06 -0.14
CA ALA A 79 -13.01 0.14 -0.43
C ALA A 79 -12.17 0.35 0.84
N LYS A 80 -12.64 1.16 1.79
CA LYS A 80 -11.97 1.38 3.08
C LYS A 80 -12.11 0.17 4.02
N ALA A 81 -13.26 -0.48 4.07
CA ALA A 81 -13.49 -1.66 4.90
C ALA A 81 -12.61 -2.85 4.47
N ALA A 82 -12.34 -3.01 3.18
CA ALA A 82 -11.43 -4.03 2.66
C ALA A 82 -9.96 -3.83 3.11
N LYS A 83 -9.57 -2.61 3.52
CA LYS A 83 -8.21 -2.27 3.96
C LYS A 83 -7.94 -2.63 5.44
N GLY A 84 -8.94 -3.11 6.18
CA GLY A 84 -8.89 -3.36 7.63
C GLY A 84 -8.31 -4.71 8.09
N SER A 85 -7.57 -5.44 7.25
CA SER A 85 -7.11 -6.81 7.55
C SER A 85 -5.62 -6.94 7.95
N SER A 86 -4.87 -5.84 8.06
CA SER A 86 -3.39 -5.90 8.15
C SER A 86 -2.79 -5.62 9.54
N ASP A 87 -3.59 -5.53 10.59
CA ASP A 87 -3.07 -5.21 11.92
C ASP A 87 -2.62 -6.44 12.71
N TRP A 88 -3.26 -7.59 12.50
CA TRP A 88 -2.98 -8.79 13.29
C TRP A 88 -1.59 -9.38 12.99
N ILE A 89 -1.10 -9.24 11.76
CA ILE A 89 0.24 -9.70 11.34
C ILE A 89 1.31 -8.81 11.97
N ILE A 90 1.12 -7.49 11.97
CA ILE A 90 2.06 -6.56 12.61
C ILE A 90 2.10 -6.82 14.12
N ARG A 91 0.95 -7.02 14.76
CA ARG A 91 0.88 -7.38 16.18
C ARG A 91 1.59 -8.70 16.47
N LEU A 92 1.45 -9.70 15.61
CA LEU A 92 2.12 -11.00 15.75
C LEU A 92 3.65 -10.86 15.57
N ILE A 93 4.12 -10.06 14.62
CA ILE A 93 5.54 -9.77 14.42
C ILE A 93 6.11 -9.03 15.64
N VAL A 94 5.44 -7.99 16.13
CA VAL A 94 5.86 -7.23 17.31
C VAL A 94 5.89 -8.11 18.56
N LEU A 95 4.88 -8.98 18.74
CA LEU A 95 4.85 -9.93 19.85
C LEU A 95 6.04 -10.91 19.78
N ALA A 96 6.29 -11.49 18.61
CA ALA A 96 7.38 -12.45 18.41
C ALA A 96 8.76 -11.81 18.63
N PHE A 97 8.98 -10.61 18.09
CA PHE A 97 10.24 -9.88 18.27
C PHE A 97 10.43 -9.39 19.71
N GLY A 98 9.37 -8.87 20.33
CA GLY A 98 9.40 -8.42 21.72
C GLY A 98 9.73 -9.57 22.67
N LEU A 99 9.14 -10.75 22.44
CA LEU A 99 9.43 -11.94 23.24
C LEU A 99 10.87 -12.40 23.01
N PHE A 100 11.33 -12.47 21.75
CA PHE A 100 12.71 -12.85 21.41
C PHE A 100 13.76 -11.99 22.12
N VAL A 101 13.60 -10.66 22.12
CA VAL A 101 14.51 -9.71 22.80
C VAL A 101 14.44 -9.82 24.32
N LEU A 102 13.27 -10.12 24.90
CA LEU A 102 13.10 -10.27 26.34
C LEU A 102 13.65 -11.61 26.87
N THR A 103 13.62 -12.69 26.08
CA THR A 103 14.09 -14.02 26.49
C THR A 103 15.49 -14.03 27.13
N PRO A 104 16.56 -13.45 26.51
CA PRO A 104 17.90 -13.49 27.07
C PRO A 104 18.01 -12.69 28.38
N VAL A 105 17.25 -11.60 28.53
CA VAL A 105 17.23 -10.81 29.77
C VAL A 105 16.64 -11.62 30.92
N VAL A 106 15.54 -12.34 30.67
CA VAL A 106 14.91 -13.20 31.67
C VAL A 106 15.82 -14.38 32.05
N VAL A 107 16.44 -15.04 31.06
CA VAL A 107 17.38 -16.14 31.32
C VAL A 107 18.59 -15.65 32.13
N MET A 108 19.15 -14.49 31.81
CA MET A 108 20.25 -13.90 32.56
C MET A 108 19.84 -13.56 34.01
N LEU A 109 18.64 -13.03 34.21
CA LEU A 109 18.15 -12.68 35.54
C LEU A 109 17.96 -13.93 36.42
N VAL A 110 17.38 -15.00 35.86
CA VAL A 110 17.21 -16.28 36.56
C VAL A 110 18.56 -16.91 36.89
N ALA A 111 19.52 -16.91 35.95
CA ALA A 111 20.87 -17.41 36.18
C ALA A 111 21.61 -16.62 37.27
N ALA A 112 21.46 -15.29 37.29
CA ALA A 112 22.06 -14.43 38.32
C ALA A 112 21.47 -14.68 39.72
N MET A 113 20.17 -15.01 39.82
CA MET A 113 19.54 -15.36 41.10
C MET A 113 19.94 -16.75 41.63
N GLN A 114 20.47 -17.63 40.78
CA GLN A 114 20.98 -18.95 41.19
C GLN A 114 22.42 -18.91 41.72
N LEU A 115 23.13 -17.80 41.56
CA LEU A 115 24.45 -17.58 42.16
C LEU A 115 24.28 -17.17 43.63
N THR A 116 23.96 -18.12 44.50
CA THR A 116 24.05 -17.92 45.95
C THR A 116 25.51 -17.95 46.41
N PRO A 117 25.96 -17.06 47.30
CA PRO A 117 27.26 -17.17 47.93
C PRO A 117 27.25 -18.40 48.84
N SER A 118 28.05 -19.39 48.47
CA SER A 118 28.39 -20.55 49.28
C SER A 118 29.04 -20.10 50.59
N GLU A 119 28.38 -20.37 51.72
CA GLU A 119 28.93 -20.92 52.98
C GLU A 119 27.90 -20.79 54.11
N LEU A 120 27.05 -21.81 54.30
CA LEU A 120 26.35 -22.07 55.58
C LEU A 120 26.24 -23.59 55.80
N PRO A 121 26.35 -24.07 57.06
CA PRO A 121 26.67 -25.45 57.40
C PRO A 121 25.54 -26.44 57.10
N SER A 122 25.96 -27.65 56.79
CA SER A 122 25.23 -28.75 56.17
C SER A 122 24.06 -29.28 57.00
N VAL A 123 22.85 -29.14 56.46
CA VAL A 123 21.71 -30.03 56.72
C VAL A 123 21.50 -30.83 55.44
N GLU A 124 21.74 -32.13 55.49
CA GLU A 124 21.54 -33.06 54.36
C GLU A 124 20.05 -33.13 54.01
N LEU A 125 19.64 -32.29 53.06
CA LEU A 125 18.39 -32.45 52.33
C LEU A 125 18.65 -33.40 51.15
N PRO A 126 17.72 -34.33 50.85
CA PRO A 126 17.86 -35.24 49.73
C PRO A 126 18.03 -34.45 48.43
N GLU A 127 19.12 -34.73 47.71
CA GLU A 127 19.45 -34.08 46.45
C GLU A 127 18.32 -34.29 45.44
N LEU A 128 17.58 -33.21 45.16
CA LEU A 128 16.66 -33.20 44.03
C LEU A 128 17.50 -33.23 42.75
N PRO A 129 17.13 -34.03 41.75
CA PRO A 129 17.89 -34.12 40.51
C PRO A 129 17.98 -32.73 39.88
N ALA A 130 19.20 -32.20 39.80
CA ALA A 130 19.48 -30.95 39.13
C ALA A 130 19.17 -31.15 37.64
N VAL A 131 18.05 -30.57 37.19
CA VAL A 131 17.69 -30.57 35.77
C VAL A 131 18.69 -29.68 35.04
N ASP A 132 19.51 -30.29 34.19
CA ASP A 132 20.54 -29.59 33.44
C ASP A 132 19.93 -28.91 32.20
N TRP A 133 19.42 -27.70 32.41
CA TRP A 133 18.78 -26.88 31.37
C TRP A 133 19.74 -26.53 30.22
N MET A 134 21.05 -26.47 30.50
CA MET A 134 22.09 -26.19 29.50
C MET A 134 22.17 -27.31 28.47
N ALA A 135 22.13 -28.57 28.91
CA ALA A 135 22.14 -29.74 28.02
C ALA A 135 20.92 -29.78 27.08
N TRP A 136 19.79 -29.18 27.49
CA TRP A 136 18.59 -29.06 26.65
C TRP A 136 18.75 -28.00 25.56
N VAL A 137 19.37 -26.86 25.86
CA VAL A 137 19.57 -25.77 24.89
C VAL A 137 20.65 -26.11 23.86
N ASP A 138 21.69 -26.83 24.28
CA ASP A 138 22.76 -27.32 23.39
C ASP A 138 22.36 -28.54 22.55
N SER A 139 21.12 -29.03 22.68
CA SER A 139 20.60 -30.11 21.86
C SER A 139 20.63 -29.72 20.37
N PRO A 140 21.39 -30.44 19.53
CA PRO A 140 21.45 -30.16 18.08
C PRO A 140 20.07 -30.24 17.43
N VAL A 141 19.21 -31.12 17.94
CA VAL A 141 17.84 -31.32 17.43
C VAL A 141 17.00 -30.06 17.64
N LEU A 142 17.13 -29.40 18.80
CA LEU A 142 16.43 -28.14 19.06
C LEU A 142 16.99 -27.02 18.21
N LEU A 143 18.30 -26.92 18.07
CA LEU A 143 18.95 -25.90 17.27
C LEU A 143 18.53 -26.01 15.78
N TYR A 144 18.64 -27.19 15.18
CA TYR A 144 18.23 -27.41 13.79
C TYR A 144 16.71 -27.29 13.60
N GLY A 145 15.91 -27.75 14.57
CA GLY A 145 14.46 -27.61 14.53
C GLY A 145 14.01 -26.14 14.56
N LEU A 146 14.63 -25.33 15.41
CA LEU A 146 14.39 -23.90 15.49
C LEU A 146 14.83 -23.18 14.20
N LEU A 147 15.99 -23.54 13.64
CA LEU A 147 16.49 -22.97 12.38
C LEU A 147 15.54 -23.30 11.22
N LEU A 148 15.03 -24.53 11.14
CA LEU A 148 14.05 -24.96 10.14
C LEU A 148 12.74 -24.18 10.30
N LEU A 149 12.28 -23.98 11.54
CA LEU A 149 11.08 -23.19 11.83
C LEU A 149 11.26 -21.72 11.39
N PHE A 150 12.44 -21.13 11.62
CA PHE A 150 12.77 -19.79 11.13
C PHE A 150 12.79 -19.71 9.60
N VAL A 151 13.38 -20.69 8.92
CA VAL A 151 13.39 -20.75 7.45
C VAL A 151 11.97 -20.84 6.88
N VAL A 152 11.11 -21.71 7.44
CA VAL A 152 9.72 -21.85 7.01
C VAL A 152 8.90 -20.57 7.26
N SER A 153 9.09 -19.93 8.42
CA SER A 153 8.46 -18.64 8.71
C SER A 153 8.94 -17.53 7.77
N GLY A 154 10.24 -17.48 7.48
CA GLY A 154 10.83 -16.52 6.54
C GLY A 154 10.26 -16.68 5.13
N LEU A 155 10.14 -17.92 4.64
CA LEU A 155 9.51 -18.24 3.36
C LEU A 155 8.05 -17.79 3.29
N ARG A 156 7.27 -17.99 4.37
CA ARG A 156 5.88 -17.52 4.43
C ARG A 156 5.76 -16.00 4.42
N LEU A 157 6.67 -15.29 5.07
CA LEU A 157 6.71 -13.83 5.03
C LEU A 157 7.07 -13.32 3.63
N LEU A 158 8.07 -13.95 2.99
CA LEU A 158 8.48 -13.60 1.64
C LEU A 158 7.35 -13.79 0.62
N ASP A 159 6.63 -14.92 0.69
CA ASP A 159 5.49 -15.18 -0.19
C ASP A 159 4.39 -14.12 -0.03
N LYS A 160 4.07 -13.73 1.21
CA LYS A 160 3.11 -12.64 1.48
C LYS A 160 3.57 -11.29 0.89
N VAL A 161 4.85 -10.96 1.00
CA VAL A 161 5.40 -9.71 0.44
C VAL A 161 5.30 -9.71 -1.08
N LEU A 162 5.64 -10.82 -1.73
CA LEU A 162 5.53 -10.96 -3.19
C LEU A 162 4.09 -10.87 -3.68
N GLN A 163 3.13 -11.47 -2.96
CA GLN A 163 1.70 -11.35 -3.28
C GLN A 163 1.22 -9.90 -3.17
N HIS A 164 1.68 -9.16 -2.16
CA HIS A 164 1.34 -7.75 -2.01
C HIS A 164 1.86 -6.89 -3.17
N GLN A 165 3.10 -7.11 -3.62
CA GLN A 165 3.67 -6.40 -4.78
C GLN A 165 2.90 -6.68 -6.08
N LYS A 166 2.50 -7.95 -6.31
CA LYS A 166 1.70 -8.33 -7.48
C LYS A 166 0.34 -7.64 -7.53
N MET A 167 -0.28 -7.36 -6.38
CA MET A 167 -1.55 -6.65 -6.32
C MET A 167 -1.38 -5.16 -6.63
N VAL A 168 -0.33 -4.52 -6.10
CA VAL A 168 -0.04 -3.10 -6.38
C VAL A 168 0.22 -2.88 -7.87
N HIS A 169 0.97 -3.78 -8.52
CA HIS A 169 1.29 -3.66 -9.93
C HIS A 169 0.11 -3.93 -10.89
N LYS A 170 -0.99 -4.50 -10.40
CA LYS A 170 -2.24 -4.66 -11.16
C LYS A 170 -3.19 -3.47 -11.03
N LEU A 171 -2.92 -2.57 -10.07
CA LEU A 171 -3.74 -1.40 -9.77
C LEU A 171 -3.11 -0.09 -10.28
N ALA A 172 -1.86 -0.15 -10.76
CA ALA A 172 -1.16 0.91 -11.47
C ALA A 172 -1.14 0.59 -12.97
#